data_AF-A0A1H2M904-F1
#
_entry.id   AF-A0A1H2M904-F1
#
_cell.length_a   1.000
_cell.length_b   1.000
_cell.length_c   1.000
_cell.angle_alpha   90.00
_cell.angle_beta   90.00
_cell.angle_gamma   90.00
#
_symmetry.space_group_name_H-M   'P 1'
#
loop_
_entity.id
_entity.type
_entity.pdbx_description
1 polymer ?
#
loop_
_entity_poly.entity_id
_entity_poly.type
_entity_poly.pdbx_seq_one_letter_code
_entity_poly.pdbx_strand_id
1 'polypeptide(L)'
;MSYAIIGFGKLGQALAKAFARSGIEVSVATTRDPESFASAAAAIGPEIIPKTLAEAVKADIVFLAVRYESHRDVAKALPTWKDKSIIDMTNAYGVSPEALGGQPSSKVVAQAFTGARLVKGFNHLVAAVLDQDPAVQGGRRVVFLASDDEGATAEIGALAEKLGFSPIKLGGLSEGGLLVQARGNSWGQLIFKDLVKFD
;
A
#
# COMPACT_ATOMS: atom_id res chain seq x y z
N MET A 1 -15.66 -7.33 2.08
CA MET A 1 -14.21 -7.14 2.13
C MET A 1 -13.93 -5.97 3.04
N SER A 2 -13.07 -6.17 4.03
CA SER A 2 -12.63 -5.15 4.99
C SER A 2 -11.22 -4.68 4.65
N TYR A 3 -10.96 -3.39 4.85
CA TYR A 3 -9.69 -2.76 4.50
C TYR A 3 -9.05 -2.12 5.73
N ALA A 4 -7.72 -2.16 5.81
CA ALA A 4 -6.97 -1.41 6.80
C ALA A 4 -5.74 -0.73 6.20
N ILE A 5 -5.40 0.46 6.68
CA ILE A 5 -4.15 1.16 6.40
C ILE A 5 -3.32 1.21 7.68
N ILE A 6 -2.16 0.57 7.65
CA ILE A 6 -1.21 0.58 8.75
C ILE A 6 -0.15 1.63 8.44
N GLY A 7 -0.09 2.66 9.28
CA GLY A 7 0.68 3.87 9.06
C GLY A 7 -0.21 5.03 8.60
N PHE A 8 -0.23 6.11 9.39
CA PHE A 8 -1.12 7.25 9.17
C PHE A 8 -0.33 8.57 9.01
N GLY A 9 0.83 8.48 8.38
CA GLY A 9 1.59 9.64 7.88
C GLY A 9 1.03 10.15 6.55
N LYS A 10 1.80 11.00 5.85
CA LYS A 10 1.35 11.64 4.59
C LYS A 10 0.81 10.65 3.54
N LEU A 11 1.51 9.53 3.32
CA LEU A 11 1.09 8.52 2.34
C LEU A 11 -0.18 7.77 2.77
N GLY A 12 -0.27 7.37 4.04
CA GLY A 12 -1.45 6.72 4.60
C GLY A 12 -2.68 7.62 4.60
N GLN A 13 -2.52 8.91 4.92
CA GLN A 13 -3.60 9.89 4.85
C GLN A 13 -4.05 10.16 3.41
N ALA A 14 -3.12 10.22 2.45
CA ALA A 14 -3.45 10.36 1.03
C ALA A 14 -4.30 9.17 0.53
N LEU A 15 -3.91 7.94 0.90
CA LEU A 15 -4.70 6.76 0.59
C LEU A 15 -6.06 6.78 1.30
N ALA A 16 -6.10 7.12 2.59
CA ALA A 16 -7.35 7.24 3.35
C ALA A 16 -8.33 8.22 2.69
N LYS A 17 -7.85 9.36 2.20
CA LYS A 17 -8.69 10.31 1.43
C LYS A 17 -9.24 9.70 0.15
N ALA A 18 -8.48 8.85 -0.55
CA ALA A 18 -9.00 8.13 -1.72
C ALA A 18 -10.14 7.17 -1.35
N PHE A 19 -10.02 6.48 -0.21
CA PHE A 19 -11.10 5.64 0.35
C PHE A 19 -12.35 6.47 0.69
N ALA A 20 -12.18 7.58 1.42
CA ALA A 20 -13.28 8.47 1.81
C ALA A 20 -14.00 9.07 0.58
N ARG A 21 -13.25 9.57 -0.42
CA ARG A 21 -13.83 10.07 -1.69
C ARG A 21 -14.68 9.05 -2.42
N SER A 22 -14.36 7.76 -2.24
CA SER A 22 -15.05 6.65 -2.90
C SER A 22 -16.17 6.06 -2.03
N GLY A 23 -16.42 6.62 -0.84
CA GLY A 23 -17.41 6.11 0.11
C GLY A 23 -17.10 4.71 0.65
N ILE A 24 -15.82 4.33 0.70
CA ILE A 24 -15.38 3.00 1.15
C ILE A 24 -14.78 3.11 2.55
N GLU A 25 -15.39 2.41 3.51
CA GLU A 25 -14.87 2.33 4.88
C GLU A 25 -13.48 1.67 4.92
N VAL A 26 -12.56 2.27 5.66
CA VAL A 26 -11.22 1.72 5.91
C VAL A 26 -10.78 1.99 7.34
N SER A 27 -10.28 0.95 8.00
CA SER A 27 -9.68 1.13 9.33
C SER A 27 -8.28 1.73 9.19
N VAL A 28 -7.90 2.65 10.07
CA VAL A 28 -6.55 3.22 10.11
C VAL A 28 -5.91 2.95 11.46
N ALA A 29 -4.65 2.52 11.45
CA ALA A 29 -3.91 2.22 12.67
C ALA A 29 -2.46 2.67 12.60
N THR A 30 -1.89 2.97 13.76
CA THR A 30 -0.47 3.23 13.95
C THR A 30 0.01 2.45 15.18
N THR A 31 1.28 2.60 15.57
CA THR A 31 1.79 2.10 16.86
C THR A 31 1.31 2.92 18.05
N ARG A 32 0.72 4.10 17.81
CA ARG A 32 0.15 4.99 18.83
C ARG A 32 -1.31 4.65 19.09
N ASP A 33 -1.81 5.12 20.22
CA ASP A 33 -3.22 5.01 20.58
C ASP A 33 -4.14 5.68 19.54
N PRO A 34 -5.29 5.07 19.17
CA PRO A 34 -6.25 5.63 18.22
C PRO A 34 -6.71 7.05 18.53
N GLU A 35 -6.89 7.40 19.81
CA GLU A 35 -7.34 8.73 20.23
C GLU A 35 -6.37 9.82 19.74
N SER A 36 -5.06 9.52 19.70
CA SER A 36 -4.02 10.48 19.29
C SER A 36 -4.09 10.92 17.82
N PHE A 37 -4.82 10.20 16.96
CA PHE A 37 -5.01 10.55 15.55
C PHE A 37 -6.47 10.53 15.10
N ALA A 38 -7.42 10.33 16.01
CA ALA A 38 -8.85 10.29 15.70
C ALA A 38 -9.35 11.59 15.05
N SER A 39 -8.90 12.75 15.53
CA SER A 39 -9.24 14.05 14.94
C SER A 39 -8.78 14.17 13.48
N ALA A 40 -7.57 13.67 13.17
CA ALA A 40 -7.06 13.68 11.81
C ALA A 40 -7.81 12.71 10.88
N ALA A 41 -8.26 11.56 11.38
CA ALA A 41 -9.12 10.65 10.63
C ALA A 41 -10.51 11.25 10.38
N ALA A 42 -11.14 11.83 11.41
CA ALA A 42 -12.44 12.49 11.30
C ALA A 42 -12.43 13.67 10.32
N ALA A 43 -11.30 14.40 10.24
CA ALA A 43 -11.12 15.47 9.26
C ALA A 43 -11.04 14.99 7.80
N ILE A 44 -10.72 13.71 7.57
CA ILE A 44 -10.75 13.11 6.23
C ILE A 44 -12.17 12.69 5.86
N GLY A 45 -12.89 12.03 6.76
CA GLY A 45 -14.26 11.60 6.54
C GLY A 45 -14.72 10.51 7.51
N PRO A 46 -16.05 10.30 7.63
CA PRO A 46 -16.62 9.29 8.51
C PRO A 46 -16.25 7.85 8.13
N GLU A 47 -15.78 7.61 6.90
CA GLU A 47 -15.33 6.30 6.41
C GLU A 47 -14.00 5.85 7.02
N ILE A 48 -13.26 6.78 7.67
CA ILE A 48 -11.91 6.51 8.18
C ILE A 48 -12.00 6.17 9.66
N ILE A 49 -11.87 4.88 9.98
CA ILE A 49 -12.12 4.35 11.33
C ILE A 49 -10.81 4.14 12.08
N PRO A 50 -10.45 4.99 13.06
CA PRO A 50 -9.27 4.75 13.90
C PRO A 50 -9.45 3.47 14.71
N LYS A 51 -8.46 2.58 14.65
CA LYS A 51 -8.43 1.35 15.44
C LYS A 51 -7.05 1.10 16.00
N THR A 52 -6.97 0.25 17.02
CA THR A 52 -5.69 -0.28 17.47
C THR A 52 -5.06 -1.13 16.36
N LEU A 53 -3.74 -1.29 16.37
CA LEU A 53 -3.06 -2.17 15.42
C LEU A 53 -3.64 -3.60 15.48
N ALA A 54 -3.88 -4.12 16.68
CA ALA A 54 -4.41 -5.47 16.90
C ALA A 54 -5.80 -5.70 16.28
N GLU A 55 -6.62 -4.65 16.17
CA GLU A 55 -7.93 -4.73 15.53
C GLU A 55 -7.84 -4.52 14.02
N ALA A 56 -7.04 -3.55 13.56
CA ALA A 56 -6.92 -3.22 12.14
C ALA A 56 -6.33 -4.36 11.31
N VAL A 57 -5.35 -5.10 11.83
CA VAL A 57 -4.73 -6.24 11.12
C VAL A 57 -5.69 -7.41 10.88
N LYS A 58 -6.87 -7.41 11.51
CA LYS A 58 -7.91 -8.41 11.25
C LYS A 58 -8.59 -8.21 9.90
N ALA A 59 -8.42 -7.06 9.24
CA ALA A 59 -8.97 -6.79 7.91
C ALA A 59 -8.49 -7.80 6.86
N ASP A 60 -9.29 -8.01 5.82
CA ASP A 60 -8.97 -8.93 4.72
C ASP A 60 -7.80 -8.40 3.89
N ILE A 61 -7.76 -7.08 3.69
CA ILE A 61 -6.76 -6.37 2.88
C ILE A 61 -6.08 -5.30 3.74
N VAL A 62 -4.76 -5.38 3.85
CA VAL A 62 -3.97 -4.49 4.70
C VAL A 62 -2.91 -3.76 3.88
N PHE A 63 -3.02 -2.43 3.83
CA PHE A 63 -2.07 -1.54 3.19
C PHE A 63 -0.96 -1.18 4.17
N LEU A 64 0.28 -1.51 3.82
CA LEU A 64 1.47 -1.25 4.61
C LEU A 64 2.05 0.13 4.25
N ALA A 65 1.46 1.19 4.80
CA ALA A 65 1.86 2.59 4.62
C ALA A 65 2.83 3.07 5.72
N VAL A 66 3.75 2.20 6.14
CA VAL A 66 4.82 2.50 7.12
C VAL A 66 6.16 2.68 6.41
N ARG A 67 7.19 3.04 7.17
CA ARG A 67 8.57 2.95 6.68
C ARG A 67 8.96 1.48 6.49
N TYR A 68 9.88 1.22 5.55
CA TYR A 68 10.33 -0.14 5.27
C TYR A 68 10.81 -0.86 6.53
N GLU A 69 11.55 -0.21 7.41
CA GLU A 69 12.14 -0.83 8.61
C GLU A 69 11.07 -1.35 9.59
N SER A 70 9.86 -0.82 9.54
CA SER A 70 8.76 -1.18 10.46
C SER A 70 7.94 -2.40 10.00
N HIS A 71 8.15 -2.94 8.79
CA HIS A 71 7.30 -4.02 8.26
C HIS A 71 7.29 -5.27 9.14
N ARG A 72 8.44 -5.62 9.74
CA ARG A 72 8.57 -6.80 10.61
C ARG A 72 7.80 -6.65 11.91
N ASP A 73 7.72 -5.46 12.46
CA ASP A 73 6.99 -5.22 13.70
C ASP A 73 5.48 -5.26 13.46
N VAL A 74 5.01 -4.77 12.32
CA VAL A 74 3.62 -4.96 11.89
C VAL A 74 3.33 -6.45 11.70
N ALA A 75 4.22 -7.20 11.04
CA ALA A 75 4.03 -8.61 10.76
C ALA A 75 3.86 -9.46 12.04
N LYS A 76 4.51 -9.08 13.16
CA LYS A 76 4.37 -9.74 14.47
C LYS A 76 2.99 -9.59 15.12
N ALA A 77 2.14 -8.69 14.62
CA ALA A 77 0.81 -8.47 15.18
C ALA A 77 -0.12 -9.70 15.03
N LEU A 78 0.18 -10.60 14.09
CA LEU A 78 -0.52 -11.88 13.93
C LEU A 78 0.48 -13.04 13.83
N PRO A 79 0.13 -14.23 14.35
CA PRO A 79 0.97 -15.42 14.19
C PRO A 79 0.97 -15.95 12.74
N THR A 80 -0.05 -15.62 11.95
CA THR A 80 -0.16 -15.96 10.53
C THR A 80 -0.99 -14.92 9.80
N TRP A 81 -0.69 -14.74 8.52
CA TRP A 81 -1.41 -13.85 7.61
C TRP A 81 -2.15 -14.62 6.52
N LYS A 82 -2.43 -15.90 6.76
CA LYS A 82 -3.21 -16.75 5.86
C LYS A 82 -4.53 -16.07 5.48
N ASP A 83 -4.91 -16.22 4.21
CA ASP A 83 -6.15 -15.70 3.61
C ASP A 83 -6.23 -14.16 3.57
N LYS A 84 -5.13 -13.45 3.87
CA LYS A 84 -5.05 -11.98 3.80
C LYS A 84 -4.23 -11.51 2.60
N SER A 85 -4.56 -10.32 2.12
CA SER A 85 -3.79 -9.61 1.10
C SER A 85 -3.00 -8.47 1.75
N ILE A 86 -1.68 -8.43 1.57
CA ILE A 86 -0.80 -7.36 2.06
C ILE A 86 -0.34 -6.50 0.90
N ILE A 87 -0.64 -5.20 0.98
CA ILE A 87 -0.30 -4.26 -0.08
C ILE A 87 0.92 -3.48 0.41
N ASP A 88 2.08 -3.88 -0.10
CA ASP A 88 3.36 -3.28 0.26
C ASP A 88 3.52 -1.91 -0.41
N MET A 89 3.30 -0.85 0.38
CA MET A 89 3.53 0.53 -0.05
C MET A 89 4.93 1.05 0.34
N THR A 90 5.79 0.20 0.87
CA THR A 90 7.09 0.61 1.40
C THR A 90 8.14 0.75 0.29
N ASN A 91 9.19 1.52 0.61
CA ASN A 91 10.38 1.72 -0.20
C ASN A 91 11.61 1.50 0.67
N ALA A 92 12.48 0.54 0.33
CA ALA A 92 13.69 0.20 1.10
C ALA A 92 14.87 1.12 0.75
N TYR A 93 14.60 2.42 0.60
CA TYR A 93 15.64 3.40 0.31
C TYR A 93 16.64 3.45 1.47
N GLY A 94 17.94 3.44 1.14
CA GLY A 94 19.04 3.32 2.10
C GLY A 94 19.37 1.89 2.53
N VAL A 95 18.56 0.88 2.19
CA VAL A 95 18.82 -0.53 2.54
C VAL A 95 19.60 -1.21 1.42
N SER A 96 20.82 -1.66 1.71
CA SER A 96 21.69 -2.22 0.68
C SER A 96 21.11 -3.52 0.06
N PRO A 97 21.37 -3.81 -1.22
CA PRO A 97 20.94 -5.06 -1.84
C PRO A 97 21.41 -6.31 -1.07
N GLU A 98 22.60 -6.26 -0.46
CA GLU A 98 23.16 -7.35 0.35
C GLU A 98 22.32 -7.60 1.61
N ALA A 99 21.86 -6.53 2.28
CA ALA A 99 20.96 -6.63 3.42
C ALA A 99 19.57 -7.19 3.02
N LEU A 100 19.22 -7.12 1.73
CA LEU A 100 18.02 -7.75 1.14
C LEU A 100 18.30 -9.16 0.58
N GLY A 101 19.50 -9.70 0.74
CA GLY A 101 19.90 -10.99 0.16
C GLY A 101 19.85 -11.00 -1.37
N GLY A 102 20.08 -9.86 -2.02
CA GLY A 102 19.98 -9.67 -3.47
C GLY A 102 18.54 -9.56 -4.01
N GLN A 103 17.53 -9.74 -3.17
CA GLN A 103 16.13 -9.80 -3.59
C GLN A 103 15.50 -8.40 -3.76
N PRO A 104 14.40 -8.28 -4.52
CA PRO A 104 13.49 -7.14 -4.43
C PRO A 104 13.01 -6.92 -2.98
N SER A 105 12.81 -5.67 -2.57
CA SER A 105 12.43 -5.36 -1.18
C SER A 105 11.10 -6.03 -0.80
N SER A 106 10.14 -6.08 -1.72
CA SER A 106 8.84 -6.69 -1.47
C SER A 106 8.88 -8.21 -1.33
N LYS A 107 9.88 -8.89 -1.89
CA LYS A 107 10.12 -10.32 -1.60
C LYS A 107 10.56 -10.51 -0.15
N VAL A 108 11.40 -9.61 0.36
CA VAL A 108 11.82 -9.60 1.78
C VAL A 108 10.62 -9.27 2.68
N VAL A 109 9.78 -8.31 2.30
CA VAL A 109 8.54 -8.02 3.03
C VAL A 109 7.64 -9.25 3.07
N ALA A 110 7.42 -9.94 1.93
CA ALA A 110 6.58 -11.13 1.86
C ALA A 110 7.02 -12.25 2.83
N GLN A 111 8.33 -12.41 3.05
CA GLN A 111 8.85 -13.39 4.01
C GLN A 111 8.41 -13.12 5.46
N ALA A 112 8.11 -11.86 5.82
CA ALA A 112 7.64 -11.52 7.16
C ALA A 112 6.13 -11.83 7.34
N PHE A 113 5.34 -11.78 6.27
CA PHE A 113 3.89 -11.96 6.30
C PHE A 113 3.48 -13.39 5.87
N THR A 114 3.94 -14.38 6.63
CA THR A 114 3.75 -15.81 6.30
C THR A 114 2.29 -16.16 6.02
N GLY A 115 2.03 -16.71 4.83
CA GLY A 115 0.71 -17.12 4.37
C GLY A 115 -0.11 -16.04 3.66
N ALA A 116 0.35 -14.78 3.67
CA ALA A 116 -0.31 -13.70 2.93
C ALA A 116 -0.07 -13.79 1.43
N ARG A 117 -1.00 -13.21 0.67
CA ARG A 117 -0.80 -12.84 -0.74
C ARG A 117 -0.26 -11.41 -0.76
N LEU A 118 0.98 -11.21 -1.22
CA LEU A 118 1.62 -9.89 -1.21
C LEU A 118 1.55 -9.20 -2.57
N VAL A 119 1.05 -7.97 -2.60
CA VAL A 119 1.01 -7.10 -3.78
C VAL A 119 1.84 -5.85 -3.51
N LYS A 120 2.83 -5.56 -4.35
CA LYS A 120 3.49 -4.26 -4.34
C LYS A 120 2.64 -3.27 -5.14
N GLY A 121 2.30 -2.13 -4.55
CA GLY A 121 1.51 -1.12 -5.25
C GLY A 121 1.40 0.20 -4.50
N PHE A 122 0.90 1.22 -5.21
CA PHE A 122 0.66 2.60 -4.70
C PHE A 122 1.89 3.37 -4.17
N ASN A 123 3.04 2.71 -3.97
CA ASN A 123 4.25 3.26 -3.37
C ASN A 123 5.05 4.20 -4.31
N HIS A 124 4.79 4.14 -5.61
CA HIS A 124 5.52 4.89 -6.63
C HIS A 124 5.12 6.37 -6.69
N LEU A 125 3.89 6.71 -6.29
CA LEU A 125 3.41 8.10 -6.22
C LEU A 125 3.89 8.73 -4.92
N VAL A 126 4.35 9.99 -5.00
CA VAL A 126 4.51 10.80 -3.79
C VAL A 126 3.14 11.08 -3.18
N ALA A 127 3.07 11.21 -1.85
CA ALA A 127 1.80 11.39 -1.14
C ALA A 127 0.94 12.54 -1.68
N ALA A 128 1.55 13.67 -2.08
CA ALA A 128 0.83 14.80 -2.65
C ALA A 128 0.15 14.49 -3.99
N VAL A 129 0.72 13.57 -4.78
CA VAL A 129 0.14 13.10 -6.05
C VAL A 129 -0.94 12.05 -5.78
N LEU A 130 -0.70 11.13 -4.84
CA LEU A 130 -1.71 10.14 -4.43
C LEU A 130 -2.97 10.79 -3.83
N ASP A 131 -2.82 11.94 -3.15
CA ASP A 131 -3.92 12.67 -2.50
C ASP A 131 -4.86 13.33 -3.51
N GLN A 132 -4.36 13.75 -4.66
CA GLN A 132 -5.15 14.41 -5.71
C GLN A 132 -6.26 13.49 -6.25
N ASP A 133 -7.28 14.10 -6.85
CA ASP A 133 -8.30 13.38 -7.60
C ASP A 133 -7.64 12.51 -8.70
N PRO A 134 -7.90 11.20 -8.75
CA PRO A 134 -7.38 10.34 -9.81
C PRO A 134 -7.94 10.68 -11.19
N ALA A 135 -9.08 11.36 -11.30
CA ALA A 135 -9.59 11.85 -12.58
C ALA A 135 -8.75 13.04 -13.07
N VAL A 136 -8.03 12.87 -14.18
CA VAL A 136 -7.10 13.87 -14.72
C VAL A 136 -7.41 14.08 -16.19
N GLN A 137 -7.95 15.25 -16.55
CA GLN A 137 -8.20 15.68 -17.94
C GLN A 137 -8.97 14.64 -18.80
N GLY A 138 -9.92 13.92 -18.20
CA GLY A 138 -10.69 12.87 -18.89
C GLY A 138 -10.04 11.48 -18.89
N GLY A 139 -8.84 11.34 -18.33
CA GLY A 139 -8.21 10.05 -18.01
C GLY A 139 -8.20 9.76 -16.51
N ARG A 140 -7.56 8.65 -16.14
CA ARG A 140 -7.39 8.21 -14.76
C ARG A 140 -5.92 8.01 -14.41
N ARG A 141 -5.49 8.53 -13.27
CA ARG A 141 -4.14 8.36 -12.72
C ARG A 141 -3.84 6.88 -12.54
N VAL A 142 -2.64 6.48 -12.97
CA VAL A 142 -2.19 5.11 -12.94
C VAL A 142 -1.72 4.70 -11.54
N VAL A 143 -2.00 3.45 -11.16
CA VAL A 143 -1.27 2.76 -10.10
C VAL A 143 -0.69 1.46 -10.61
N PHE A 144 0.62 1.29 -10.42
CA PHE A 144 1.30 0.05 -10.77
C PHE A 144 1.13 -1.01 -9.69
N LEU A 145 0.91 -2.25 -10.10
CA LEU A 145 0.74 -3.41 -9.24
C LEU A 145 1.69 -4.53 -9.68
N ALA A 146 2.40 -5.15 -8.74
CA ALA A 146 3.21 -6.34 -8.98
C ALA A 146 2.98 -7.37 -7.88
N SER A 147 2.82 -8.65 -8.24
CA SER A 147 2.62 -9.75 -7.30
C SER A 147 2.96 -11.08 -7.96
N ASP A 148 3.32 -12.07 -7.16
CA ASP A 148 3.41 -13.47 -7.63
C ASP A 148 2.06 -14.21 -7.54
N ASP A 149 1.01 -13.54 -7.05
CA ASP A 149 -0.36 -14.05 -7.00
C ASP A 149 -1.26 -13.23 -7.95
N GLU A 150 -1.68 -13.85 -9.05
CA GLU A 150 -2.53 -13.20 -10.06
C GLU A 150 -3.92 -12.85 -9.52
N GLY A 151 -4.46 -13.67 -8.61
CA GLY A 151 -5.76 -13.44 -7.98
C GLY A 151 -5.74 -12.21 -7.08
N ALA A 152 -4.70 -12.06 -6.26
CA ALA A 152 -4.48 -10.87 -5.44
C ALA A 152 -4.27 -9.63 -6.31
N THR A 153 -3.52 -9.74 -7.41
CA THR A 153 -3.35 -8.63 -8.34
C THR A 153 -4.68 -8.20 -8.98
N ALA A 154 -5.55 -9.15 -9.33
CA ALA A 154 -6.87 -8.84 -9.87
C ALA A 154 -7.79 -8.18 -8.84
N GLU A 155 -7.80 -8.70 -7.60
CA GLU A 155 -8.55 -8.13 -6.47
C GLU A 155 -8.14 -6.68 -6.18
N ILE A 156 -6.84 -6.42 -6.10
CA ILE A 156 -6.31 -5.07 -5.84
C ILE A 156 -6.47 -4.15 -7.05
N GLY A 157 -6.43 -4.68 -8.28
CA GLY A 157 -6.77 -3.94 -9.49
C GLY A 157 -8.21 -3.43 -9.44
N ALA A 158 -9.17 -4.30 -9.14
CA ALA A 158 -10.58 -3.91 -9.01
C ALA A 158 -10.80 -2.89 -7.87
N LEU A 159 -10.06 -3.01 -6.76
CA LEU A 159 -10.09 -2.00 -5.69
C LEU A 159 -9.52 -0.67 -6.16
N ALA A 160 -8.40 -0.66 -6.89
CA ALA A 160 -7.82 0.56 -7.44
C ALA A 160 -8.79 1.29 -8.37
N GLU A 161 -9.53 0.56 -9.21
CA GLU A 161 -10.57 1.12 -10.07
C GLU A 161 -11.72 1.74 -9.28
N LYS A 162 -12.17 1.07 -8.21
CA LYS A 162 -13.18 1.63 -7.28
C LYS A 162 -12.69 2.89 -6.57
N LEU A 163 -11.39 2.99 -6.30
CA LEU A 163 -10.75 4.18 -5.76
C LEU A 163 -10.49 5.28 -6.82
N GLY A 164 -10.93 5.07 -8.07
CA GLY A 164 -10.81 6.02 -9.18
C GLY A 164 -9.52 5.91 -10.01
N PHE A 165 -8.56 5.07 -9.60
CA PHE A 165 -7.29 4.90 -10.30
C PHE A 165 -7.41 3.95 -11.50
N SER A 166 -6.38 3.93 -12.34
CA SER A 166 -6.20 2.95 -13.41
C SER A 166 -5.06 1.98 -13.08
N PRO A 167 -5.34 0.71 -12.74
CA PRO A 167 -4.30 -0.24 -12.40
C PRO A 167 -3.53 -0.70 -13.65
N ILE A 168 -2.20 -0.76 -13.55
CA ILE A 168 -1.33 -1.43 -14.53
C ILE A 168 -0.59 -2.57 -13.83
N LYS A 169 -0.81 -3.80 -14.31
CA LYS A 169 -0.12 -5.00 -13.81
C LYS A 169 1.27 -5.07 -14.43
N LEU A 170 2.29 -5.25 -13.59
CA LEU A 170 3.69 -5.34 -13.98
C LEU A 170 4.26 -6.76 -13.89
N GLY A 171 3.41 -7.77 -13.64
CA GLY A 171 3.83 -9.14 -13.42
C GLY A 171 4.37 -9.39 -12.01
N GLY A 172 5.33 -10.31 -11.90
CA GLY A 172 5.86 -10.82 -10.63
C GLY A 172 6.63 -9.80 -9.80
N LEU A 173 6.82 -10.08 -8.51
CA LEU A 173 7.62 -9.23 -7.61
C LEU A 173 9.11 -9.17 -8.04
N SER A 174 9.60 -10.22 -8.72
CA SER A 174 10.99 -10.30 -9.20
C SER A 174 11.29 -9.38 -10.38
N GLU A 175 10.27 -8.99 -11.15
CA GLU A 175 10.42 -8.20 -12.37
C GLU A 175 9.70 -6.85 -12.22
N GLY A 176 8.37 -6.88 -12.15
CA GLY A 176 7.55 -5.68 -11.97
C GLY A 176 7.84 -4.94 -10.68
N GLY A 177 8.09 -5.69 -9.59
CA GLY A 177 8.45 -5.11 -8.30
C GLY A 177 9.73 -4.26 -8.34
N LEU A 178 10.71 -4.63 -9.16
CA LEU A 178 11.96 -3.87 -9.31
C LEU A 178 11.73 -2.49 -9.97
N LEU A 179 10.74 -2.39 -10.86
CA LEU A 179 10.42 -1.14 -11.56
C LEU A 179 9.82 -0.09 -10.63
N VAL A 180 9.14 -0.52 -9.57
CA VAL A 180 8.42 0.36 -8.64
C VAL A 180 8.92 0.21 -7.22
N GLN A 181 10.18 -0.11 -6.95
CA GLN A 181 10.73 -0.12 -5.58
C GLN A 181 11.86 0.90 -5.39
N ALA A 182 12.34 1.01 -4.16
CA ALA A 182 13.64 1.60 -3.84
C ALA A 182 14.51 0.57 -3.10
N ARG A 183 15.80 0.51 -3.42
CA ARG A 183 16.82 -0.21 -2.65
C ARG A 183 18.17 0.46 -2.80
N GLY A 184 19.00 0.41 -1.76
CA GLY A 184 20.21 1.23 -1.66
C GLY A 184 19.86 2.69 -1.92
N ASN A 185 20.63 3.35 -2.78
CA ASN A 185 20.37 4.74 -3.19
C ASN A 185 19.73 4.82 -4.59
N SER A 186 19.02 3.77 -5.01
CA SER A 186 18.44 3.67 -6.35
C SER A 186 16.91 3.54 -6.28
N TRP A 187 16.27 4.27 -7.20
CA TRP A 187 14.83 4.20 -7.43
C TRP A 187 14.56 3.36 -8.68
N GLY A 188 13.51 2.54 -8.64
CA GLY A 188 12.99 1.86 -9.81
C GLY A 188 12.51 2.87 -10.87
N GLN A 189 12.54 2.47 -12.13
CA GLN A 189 12.30 3.38 -13.27
C GLN A 189 10.90 4.02 -13.28
N LEU A 190 9.93 3.40 -12.63
CA LEU A 190 8.55 3.86 -12.54
C LEU A 190 8.23 4.59 -11.22
N ILE A 191 9.19 4.72 -10.31
CA ILE A 191 9.04 5.58 -9.13
C ILE A 191 8.90 7.04 -9.58
N PHE A 192 7.96 7.77 -8.96
CA PHE A 192 7.60 9.17 -9.22
C PHE A 192 7.05 9.46 -10.62
N LYS A 193 6.73 8.43 -11.41
CA LYS A 193 6.02 8.60 -12.69
C LYS A 193 4.52 8.76 -12.41
N ASP A 194 4.02 9.98 -12.51
CA ASP A 194 2.58 10.27 -12.52
C ASP A 194 2.04 10.08 -13.94
N LEU A 195 1.56 8.87 -14.25
CA LEU A 195 0.96 8.56 -15.55
C LEU A 195 -0.56 8.67 -15.49
N VAL A 196 -1.16 9.04 -16.61
CA VAL A 196 -2.61 9.07 -16.80
C VAL A 196 -2.96 8.14 -17.95
N LYS A 197 -3.92 7.24 -17.72
CA LYS A 197 -4.49 6.38 -18.76
C LYS A 197 -5.78 7.00 -19.27
N PHE A 198 -5.87 7.15 -20.59
CA PHE A 198 -7.10 7.51 -21.30
C PHE A 198 -7.74 6.23 -21.84
N ASP A 199 -9.06 6.17 -21.81
CA ASP A 199 -9.83 5.08 -22.41
C ASP A 199 -10.01 5.27 -23.92
#